data_AF-A5E4B2-F1
#
_entry.id   AF-A5E4B2-F1
#
_cell.length_a   1.000
_cell.length_b   1.000
_cell.length_c   1.000
_cell.angle_alpha   90.00
_cell.angle_beta   90.00
_cell.angle_gamma   90.00
#
_symmetry.space_group_name_H-M   'P 1'
#
loop_
_entity.id
_entity.type
_entity.pdbx_description
1 polymer ?
#
loop_
_entity_poly.entity_id
_entity_poly.type
_entity_poly.pdbx_seq_one_letter_code
_entity_poly.pdbx_strand_id
1 'polypeptide(L)'
;MTVPFSIPISDLDYCLEQLLDHKPPKILPPETIHQLCHQLKTQLLQDPNIISLQSPISVVGDIHGQYHDLLEIFKIGGSPPNTNYLFLGDYVDRGYYSVETISLLLVLKLRYPNRISLIRGNHESRTITTNYGFYTEVLNKYSGSADVWTYITDLFDYLPLGATIDGTIFACHGGLSPSCQQLDQIRAVDRFREIPHDGIMADLVWSDPDVEITDFKLSPRGAGYLFGSDIMNKFCHDNNLVQMIRAHQLCNEGYTSYWKGKCLTVWSAPNYCYRCGNKASVLEITHSCYTQKANLHPNGMSDPDNVLNSGVALYDKTRTQIEQGVLPGQYFNIFEASQENDEDTINGKSVNGVNFDNDLLDLPSNNNSDFFAAYFQERPKRQHVEYFL
;
A
#
# COMPACT_ATOMS: atom_id res chain seq x y z
N MET A 1 29.71 -24.44 -30.80
CA MET A 1 29.74 -23.49 -29.67
C MET A 1 28.34 -22.92 -29.54
N THR A 2 27.57 -23.41 -28.58
CA THR A 2 26.35 -22.73 -28.15
C THR A 2 26.78 -21.52 -27.33
N VAL A 3 26.47 -20.32 -27.80
CA VAL A 3 26.52 -19.14 -26.93
C VAL A 3 25.47 -19.38 -25.85
N PRO A 4 25.81 -19.38 -24.55
CA PRO A 4 24.80 -19.53 -23.51
C PRO A 4 23.82 -18.37 -23.65
N PHE A 5 22.52 -18.67 -23.63
CA PHE A 5 21.49 -17.65 -23.71
C PHE A 5 21.56 -16.79 -22.45
N SER A 6 22.22 -15.63 -22.55
CA SER A 6 22.23 -14.63 -21.49
C SER A 6 20.84 -14.02 -21.43
N ILE A 7 20.03 -14.50 -20.49
CA ILE A 7 18.74 -13.90 -20.13
C ILE A 7 19.00 -12.40 -19.91
N PRO A 8 18.23 -11.47 -20.53
CA PRO A 8 18.45 -10.06 -20.32
C PRO A 8 18.09 -9.75 -18.85
N ILE A 9 19.11 -9.42 -18.07
CA ILE A 9 19.05 -9.38 -16.58
C ILE A 9 18.09 -8.27 -16.08
N SER A 10 17.67 -7.37 -16.97
CA SER A 10 16.69 -6.30 -16.75
C SER A 10 15.43 -6.38 -17.63
N ASP A 11 15.10 -7.54 -18.20
CA ASP A 11 13.82 -7.72 -18.89
C ASP A 11 12.69 -7.78 -17.85
N LEU A 12 11.92 -6.70 -17.78
CA LEU A 12 10.82 -6.57 -16.82
C LEU A 12 9.69 -7.56 -17.10
N ASP A 13 9.43 -7.91 -18.37
CA ASP A 13 8.36 -8.83 -18.73
C ASP A 13 8.76 -10.27 -18.36
N TYR A 14 10.03 -10.64 -18.53
CA TYR A 14 10.59 -11.88 -17.97
C TYR A 14 10.54 -11.93 -16.43
N CYS A 15 10.83 -10.81 -15.75
CA CYS A 15 10.74 -10.75 -14.28
C CYS A 15 9.29 -10.95 -13.80
N LEU A 16 8.30 -10.39 -14.51
CA LEU A 16 6.88 -10.63 -14.24
C LEU A 16 6.49 -12.09 -14.46
N GLU A 17 6.94 -12.73 -15.55
CA GLU A 17 6.75 -14.18 -15.81
C GLU A 17 7.25 -15.02 -14.61
N GLN A 18 8.49 -14.79 -14.15
CA GLN A 18 9.06 -15.62 -13.07
C GLN A 18 8.30 -15.47 -11.74
N LEU A 19 7.77 -14.29 -11.44
CA LEU A 19 7.02 -14.03 -10.22
C LEU A 19 5.57 -14.55 -10.32
N LEU A 20 4.88 -14.35 -11.43
CA LEU A 20 3.44 -14.58 -11.55
C LEU A 20 3.05 -15.98 -12.04
N ASP A 21 3.80 -16.59 -12.95
CA ASP A 21 3.42 -17.87 -13.60
C ASP A 21 3.82 -19.13 -12.82
N HIS A 22 4.72 -19.01 -11.86
CA HIS A 22 5.20 -20.15 -11.11
C HIS A 22 4.44 -20.34 -9.79
N LYS A 23 4.18 -21.60 -9.46
CA LYS A 23 3.58 -22.03 -8.18
C LYS A 23 4.48 -23.09 -7.54
N PRO A 24 5.25 -22.77 -6.49
CA PRO A 24 5.41 -21.45 -5.87
C PRO A 24 6.06 -20.42 -6.81
N PRO A 25 5.90 -19.10 -6.56
CA PRO A 25 6.57 -18.04 -7.32
C PRO A 25 8.09 -18.22 -7.29
N LYS A 26 8.78 -17.93 -8.40
CA LYS A 26 10.25 -17.97 -8.39
C LYS A 26 10.82 -16.64 -7.93
N ILE A 27 11.72 -16.71 -6.96
CA ILE A 27 12.58 -15.60 -6.59
C ILE A 27 13.50 -15.20 -7.76
N LEU A 28 13.74 -13.90 -7.93
CA LEU A 28 14.64 -13.39 -8.96
C LEU A 28 16.11 -13.52 -8.52
N PRO A 29 17.07 -13.71 -9.45
CA PRO A 29 18.50 -13.77 -9.12
C PRO A 29 19.00 -12.49 -8.41
N PRO A 30 20.01 -12.57 -7.51
CA PRO A 30 20.59 -11.41 -6.84
C PRO A 30 21.01 -10.28 -7.78
N GLU A 31 21.58 -10.62 -8.94
CA GLU A 31 22.02 -9.69 -9.97
C GLU A 31 20.85 -8.93 -10.61
N THR A 32 19.72 -9.62 -10.81
CA THR A 32 18.46 -9.01 -11.28
C THR A 32 17.91 -8.07 -10.24
N ILE A 33 17.80 -8.49 -8.96
CA ILE A 33 17.34 -7.62 -7.87
C ILE A 33 18.22 -6.37 -7.75
N HIS A 34 19.55 -6.53 -7.80
CA HIS A 34 20.49 -5.42 -7.76
C HIS A 34 20.24 -4.41 -8.90
N GLN A 35 20.05 -4.89 -10.13
CA GLN A 35 19.76 -4.03 -11.29
C GLN A 35 18.40 -3.32 -11.16
N LEU A 36 17.34 -4.02 -10.75
CA LEU A 36 16.02 -3.44 -10.50
C LEU A 36 16.10 -2.33 -9.43
N CYS A 37 16.77 -2.59 -8.31
CA CYS A 37 16.98 -1.61 -7.23
C CYS A 37 17.78 -0.40 -7.72
N HIS A 38 18.82 -0.59 -8.54
CA HIS A 38 19.62 0.50 -9.10
C HIS A 38 18.83 1.37 -10.09
N GLN A 39 18.07 0.75 -10.98
CA GLN A 39 17.20 1.46 -11.93
C GLN A 39 16.11 2.26 -11.18
N LEU A 40 15.47 1.65 -10.18
CA LEU A 40 14.39 2.30 -9.45
C LEU A 40 14.91 3.45 -8.55
N LYS A 41 16.07 3.30 -7.89
CA LYS A 41 16.73 4.41 -7.18
C LYS A 41 16.94 5.62 -8.10
N THR A 42 17.29 5.39 -9.37
CA THR A 42 17.49 6.47 -10.36
C THR A 42 16.18 7.21 -10.70
N GLN A 43 15.05 6.50 -10.76
CA GLN A 43 13.73 7.12 -10.92
C GLN A 43 13.30 7.87 -9.64
N LEU A 44 13.33 7.19 -8.49
CA LEU A 44 12.88 7.74 -7.21
C LEU A 44 13.72 8.94 -6.75
N LEU A 45 14.98 9.08 -7.17
CA LEU A 45 15.80 10.27 -6.90
C LEU A 45 15.18 11.57 -7.48
N GLN A 46 14.35 11.46 -8.52
CA GLN A 46 13.64 12.58 -9.13
C GLN A 46 12.27 12.85 -8.45
N ASP A 47 11.74 11.88 -7.70
CA ASP A 47 10.46 12.01 -7.02
C ASP A 47 10.58 12.90 -5.76
N PRO A 48 9.64 13.84 -5.54
CA PRO A 48 9.56 14.62 -4.31
C PRO A 48 9.14 13.74 -3.12
N ASN A 49 9.38 14.21 -1.89
CA ASN A 49 8.92 13.51 -0.67
C ASN A 49 7.40 13.34 -0.60
N ILE A 50 6.64 14.23 -1.25
CA ILE A 50 5.20 14.14 -1.44
C ILE A 50 4.91 14.12 -2.93
N ILE A 51 4.53 12.96 -3.46
CA ILE A 51 4.14 12.78 -4.86
C ILE A 51 2.71 13.27 -5.12
N SER A 52 2.47 13.86 -6.29
CA SER A 52 1.14 14.38 -6.67
C SER A 52 0.43 13.39 -7.60
N LEU A 53 -0.71 12.86 -7.15
CA LEU A 53 -1.51 11.84 -7.82
C LEU A 53 -2.92 12.36 -8.12
N GLN A 54 -3.64 11.68 -9.00
CA GLN A 54 -5.01 12.04 -9.39
C GLN A 54 -5.94 10.82 -9.31
N SER A 55 -7.22 11.03 -9.03
CA SER A 55 -8.25 10.01 -9.21
C SER A 55 -8.60 9.81 -10.71
N PRO A 56 -9.11 8.63 -11.14
CA PRO A 56 -9.36 7.41 -10.37
C PRO A 56 -8.09 6.75 -9.83
N ILE A 57 -8.11 6.28 -8.58
CA ILE A 57 -6.98 5.61 -7.93
C ILE A 57 -7.44 4.59 -6.87
N SER A 58 -6.72 3.48 -6.78
CA SER A 58 -6.87 2.46 -5.74
C SER A 58 -5.76 2.63 -4.70
N VAL A 59 -6.13 2.82 -3.44
CA VAL A 59 -5.20 2.98 -2.32
C VAL A 59 -5.14 1.66 -1.54
N VAL A 60 -3.93 1.19 -1.28
CA VAL A 60 -3.60 -0.09 -0.65
C VAL A 60 -2.77 0.17 0.60
N GLY A 61 -3.17 -0.42 1.72
CA GLY A 61 -2.43 -0.38 2.99
C GLY A 61 -1.33 -1.44 3.07
N ASP A 62 -1.04 -1.88 4.29
CA ASP A 62 -0.01 -2.87 4.63
C ASP A 62 -0.22 -4.19 3.87
N ILE A 63 0.88 -4.80 3.40
CA ILE A 63 0.89 -6.11 2.72
C ILE A 63 1.68 -7.14 3.50
N HIS A 64 2.78 -6.74 4.16
CA HIS A 64 3.58 -7.58 5.05
C HIS A 64 3.93 -8.96 4.47
N GLY A 65 4.54 -9.00 3.28
CA GLY A 65 4.99 -10.25 2.65
C GLY A 65 3.89 -11.25 2.32
N GLN A 66 2.60 -10.86 2.32
CA GLN A 66 1.48 -11.70 1.91
C GLN A 66 1.27 -11.66 0.40
N TYR A 67 2.21 -12.25 -0.34
CA TYR A 67 2.26 -12.23 -1.81
C TYR A 67 0.96 -12.67 -2.49
N HIS A 68 0.34 -13.76 -2.01
CA HIS A 68 -0.90 -14.28 -2.61
C HIS A 68 -2.08 -13.32 -2.46
N ASP A 69 -2.17 -12.60 -1.34
CA ASP A 69 -3.20 -11.59 -1.11
C ASP A 69 -2.95 -10.32 -1.95
N LEU A 70 -1.68 -9.98 -2.24
CA LEU A 70 -1.35 -8.94 -3.23
C LEU A 70 -1.88 -9.29 -4.64
N LEU A 71 -1.93 -10.56 -5.01
CA LEU A 71 -2.54 -10.97 -6.28
C LEU A 71 -4.08 -10.84 -6.25
N GLU A 72 -4.72 -11.03 -5.09
CA GLU A 72 -6.16 -10.73 -4.91
C GLU A 72 -6.44 -9.22 -4.98
N ILE A 73 -5.57 -8.37 -4.41
CA ILE A 73 -5.66 -6.90 -4.52
C ILE A 73 -5.69 -6.44 -5.98
N PHE A 74 -4.89 -7.05 -6.87
CA PHE A 74 -4.91 -6.77 -8.30
C PHE A 74 -6.13 -7.34 -9.05
N LYS A 75 -6.76 -8.41 -8.55
CA LYS A 75 -8.06 -8.90 -9.06
C LYS A 75 -9.21 -7.95 -8.70
N ILE A 76 -9.16 -7.40 -7.48
CA ILE A 76 -10.19 -6.53 -6.92
C ILE A 76 -10.12 -5.13 -7.53
N GLY A 77 -8.99 -4.44 -7.37
CA GLY A 77 -8.81 -3.06 -7.86
C GLY A 77 -8.57 -2.95 -9.36
N GLY A 78 -8.38 -4.07 -10.05
CA GLY A 78 -8.12 -4.14 -11.49
C GLY A 78 -6.63 -4.06 -11.84
N SER A 79 -6.27 -4.75 -12.91
CA SER A 79 -4.88 -5.01 -13.30
C SER A 79 -4.18 -3.76 -13.85
N PRO A 80 -2.98 -3.38 -13.35
CA PRO A 80 -2.06 -2.51 -14.09
C PRO A 80 -1.89 -2.94 -15.56
N PRO A 81 -1.75 -2.01 -16.53
CA PRO A 81 -1.69 -0.56 -16.40
C PRO A 81 -3.07 0.13 -16.39
N ASN A 82 -4.18 -0.60 -16.24
CA ASN A 82 -5.53 -0.05 -16.38
C ASN A 82 -6.01 0.71 -15.14
N THR A 83 -5.46 0.36 -13.97
CA THR A 83 -5.74 1.01 -12.68
C THR A 83 -4.50 1.79 -12.20
N ASN A 84 -4.72 2.97 -11.61
CA ASN A 84 -3.68 3.68 -10.84
C ASN A 84 -3.69 3.17 -9.40
N TYR A 85 -2.52 2.95 -8.81
CA TYR A 85 -2.33 2.47 -7.45
C TYR A 85 -1.44 3.39 -6.61
N LEU A 86 -1.81 3.55 -5.35
CA LEU A 86 -0.95 4.07 -4.28
C LEU A 86 -0.84 3.00 -3.19
N PHE A 87 0.37 2.51 -2.95
CA PHE A 87 0.70 1.57 -1.87
C PHE A 87 1.34 2.32 -0.71
N LEU A 88 0.72 2.26 0.47
CA LEU A 88 1.01 3.13 1.61
C LEU A 88 2.23 2.72 2.45
N GLY A 89 2.86 1.58 2.18
CA GLY A 89 4.05 1.09 2.89
C GLY A 89 3.87 -0.33 3.40
N ASP A 90 4.82 -0.78 4.22
CA ASP A 90 4.84 -2.07 4.91
C ASP A 90 4.62 -3.25 3.94
N TYR A 91 5.55 -3.36 3.00
CA TYR A 91 5.57 -4.37 1.95
C TYR A 91 6.18 -5.70 2.43
N VAL A 92 7.06 -5.62 3.44
CA VAL A 92 7.93 -6.71 3.91
C VAL A 92 7.67 -7.06 5.38
N ASP A 93 8.42 -8.07 5.86
CA ASP A 93 8.31 -8.71 7.17
C ASP A 93 6.98 -9.44 7.40
N ARG A 94 6.92 -10.18 8.52
CA ARG A 94 5.73 -10.86 9.06
C ARG A 94 5.27 -12.06 8.21
N GLY A 95 4.92 -11.84 6.95
CA GLY A 95 4.60 -12.88 5.97
C GLY A 95 5.86 -13.62 5.48
N TYR A 96 5.64 -14.72 4.76
CA TYR A 96 6.70 -15.61 4.29
C TYR A 96 7.25 -15.25 2.89
N TYR A 97 6.63 -14.29 2.20
CA TYR A 97 6.92 -13.92 0.81
C TYR A 97 7.23 -12.43 0.65
N SER A 98 8.00 -11.85 1.58
CA SER A 98 8.44 -10.46 1.49
C SER A 98 9.30 -10.24 0.23
N VAL A 99 10.18 -11.18 -0.10
CA VAL A 99 11.06 -11.13 -1.29
C VAL A 99 10.24 -11.04 -2.58
N GLU A 100 9.24 -11.90 -2.73
CA GLU A 100 8.38 -11.97 -3.92
C GLU A 100 7.44 -10.75 -3.98
N THR A 101 6.87 -10.35 -2.84
CA THR A 101 6.02 -9.15 -2.70
C THR A 101 6.77 -7.90 -3.13
N ILE A 102 7.94 -7.62 -2.56
CA ILE A 102 8.70 -6.42 -2.92
C ILE A 102 9.19 -6.50 -4.36
N SER A 103 9.68 -7.66 -4.82
CA SER A 103 10.15 -7.85 -6.20
C SER A 103 9.05 -7.53 -7.21
N LEU A 104 7.82 -8.01 -6.99
CA LEU A 104 6.68 -7.71 -7.86
C LEU A 104 6.38 -6.21 -7.88
N LEU A 105 6.36 -5.55 -6.73
CA LEU A 105 6.14 -4.10 -6.64
C LEU A 105 7.25 -3.30 -7.34
N LEU A 106 8.52 -3.72 -7.23
CA LEU A 106 9.64 -3.07 -7.92
C LEU A 106 9.50 -3.17 -9.45
N VAL A 107 9.24 -4.38 -9.95
CA VAL A 107 9.10 -4.64 -11.39
C VAL A 107 7.88 -3.89 -11.95
N LEU A 108 6.74 -3.91 -11.24
CA LEU A 108 5.55 -3.16 -11.65
C LEU A 108 5.75 -1.63 -11.62
N LYS A 109 6.49 -1.10 -10.63
CA LYS A 109 6.85 0.32 -10.60
C LYS A 109 7.75 0.71 -11.77
N LEU A 110 8.77 -0.09 -12.09
CA LEU A 110 9.64 0.15 -13.24
C LEU A 110 8.89 0.01 -14.57
N ARG A 111 7.96 -0.94 -14.68
CA ARG A 111 7.19 -1.23 -15.89
C ARG A 111 6.09 -0.21 -16.16
N TYR A 112 5.46 0.30 -15.11
CA TYR A 112 4.33 1.23 -15.17
C TYR A 112 4.52 2.41 -14.19
N PRO A 113 5.55 3.26 -14.39
CA PRO A 113 5.97 4.27 -13.40
C PRO A 113 4.90 5.32 -13.08
N ASN A 114 3.96 5.57 -14.01
CA ASN A 114 2.84 6.50 -13.85
C ASN A 114 1.55 5.82 -13.34
N ARG A 115 1.57 4.50 -13.10
CA ARG A 115 0.42 3.73 -12.60
C ARG A 115 0.65 3.20 -11.20
N ILE A 116 1.88 2.85 -10.84
CA ILE A 116 2.24 2.37 -9.51
C ILE A 116 2.94 3.49 -8.74
N SER A 117 2.44 3.79 -7.56
CA SER A 117 3.05 4.72 -6.61
C SER A 117 3.32 3.99 -5.30
N LEU A 118 4.55 4.07 -4.82
CA LEU A 118 5.03 3.44 -3.60
C LEU A 118 5.49 4.54 -2.65
N ILE A 119 5.07 4.50 -1.39
CA ILE A 119 5.56 5.38 -0.31
C ILE A 119 6.08 4.55 0.86
N ARG A 120 6.98 5.12 1.66
CA ARG A 120 7.72 4.39 2.70
C ARG A 120 6.85 4.12 3.94
N GLY A 121 6.75 2.86 4.35
CA GLY A 121 6.27 2.44 5.66
C GLY A 121 7.39 2.35 6.70
N ASN A 122 7.06 1.92 7.92
CA ASN A 122 8.09 1.76 8.97
C ASN A 122 8.87 0.45 8.82
N HIS A 123 8.29 -0.57 8.17
CA HIS A 123 9.01 -1.80 7.82
C HIS A 123 10.00 -1.62 6.68
N GLU A 124 9.93 -0.54 5.90
CA GLU A 124 10.96 -0.16 4.93
C GLU A 124 12.21 0.47 5.59
N SER A 125 12.77 -0.22 6.58
CA SER A 125 13.96 0.17 7.35
C SER A 125 14.84 -1.04 7.73
N ARG A 126 16.15 -0.83 7.84
CA ARG A 126 17.12 -1.90 8.18
C ARG A 126 16.90 -2.43 9.59
N THR A 127 16.57 -1.54 10.52
CA THR A 127 16.34 -1.87 11.93
C THR A 127 15.13 -2.79 12.10
N ILE A 128 14.04 -2.56 11.38
CA ILE A 128 12.80 -3.35 11.51
C ILE A 128 12.96 -4.69 10.75
N THR A 129 13.44 -4.66 9.50
CA THR A 129 13.63 -5.89 8.68
C THR A 129 14.60 -6.91 9.26
N THR A 130 15.57 -6.47 10.08
CA THR A 130 16.48 -7.36 10.83
C THR A 130 15.74 -8.14 11.93
N ASN A 131 14.70 -7.54 12.53
CA ASN A 131 14.03 -8.04 13.72
C ASN A 131 12.70 -8.77 13.44
N TYR A 132 12.07 -8.55 12.29
CA TYR A 132 10.68 -8.96 12.03
C TYR A 132 10.44 -9.92 10.85
N GLY A 133 11.52 -10.40 10.22
CA GLY A 133 11.52 -11.59 9.39
C GLY A 133 12.29 -11.47 8.08
N PHE A 134 12.29 -10.30 7.44
CA PHE A 134 12.75 -10.14 6.05
C PHE A 134 14.25 -10.43 5.87
N TYR A 135 15.10 -10.02 6.82
CA TYR A 135 16.53 -10.36 6.78
C TYR A 135 16.75 -11.88 6.77
N THR A 136 16.09 -12.61 7.68
CA THR A 136 16.14 -14.07 7.77
C THR A 136 15.54 -14.75 6.54
N GLU A 137 14.44 -14.21 6.01
CA GLU A 137 13.81 -14.69 4.77
C GLU A 137 14.80 -14.60 3.59
N VAL A 138 15.50 -13.48 3.44
CA VAL A 138 16.54 -13.30 2.42
C VAL A 138 17.68 -14.30 2.61
N LEU A 139 18.24 -14.42 3.82
CA LEU A 139 19.31 -15.39 4.08
C LEU A 139 18.89 -16.82 3.70
N ASN A 140 17.66 -17.23 4.03
CA ASN A 140 17.14 -18.55 3.70
C ASN A 140 16.95 -18.73 2.18
N LYS A 141 16.38 -17.74 1.49
CA LYS A 141 16.10 -17.81 0.04
C LYS A 141 17.35 -17.68 -0.84
N TYR A 142 18.38 -16.98 -0.36
CA TYR A 142 19.61 -16.68 -1.11
C TYR A 142 20.85 -17.37 -0.53
N SER A 143 20.70 -18.59 -0.02
CA SER A 143 21.82 -19.48 0.38
C SER A 143 22.81 -18.85 1.38
N GLY A 144 22.31 -18.04 2.31
CA GLY A 144 23.09 -17.36 3.34
C GLY A 144 23.70 -16.01 2.91
N SER A 145 23.44 -15.51 1.70
CA SER A 145 23.83 -14.15 1.32
C SER A 145 22.82 -13.10 1.80
N ALA A 146 23.33 -11.99 2.35
CA ALA A 146 22.57 -10.80 2.72
C ALA A 146 22.54 -9.72 1.62
N ASP A 147 23.11 -10.00 0.43
CA ASP A 147 23.26 -9.01 -0.65
C ASP A 147 21.90 -8.44 -1.08
N VAL A 148 20.91 -9.31 -1.31
CA VAL A 148 19.55 -8.92 -1.71
C VAL A 148 18.86 -8.03 -0.67
N TRP A 149 19.03 -8.32 0.62
CA TRP A 149 18.51 -7.48 1.70
C TRP A 149 19.18 -6.10 1.70
N THR A 150 20.49 -6.06 1.45
CA THR A 150 21.25 -4.80 1.34
C THR A 150 20.76 -3.97 0.15
N TYR A 151 20.59 -4.58 -1.03
CA TYR A 151 20.11 -3.88 -2.23
C TYR A 151 18.71 -3.28 -2.06
N ILE A 152 17.81 -4.02 -1.40
CA ILE A 152 16.42 -3.61 -1.17
C ILE A 152 16.33 -2.56 -0.05
N THR A 153 17.06 -2.73 1.06
CA THR A 153 17.06 -1.72 2.14
C THR A 153 17.74 -0.41 1.74
N ASP A 154 18.76 -0.45 0.88
CA ASP A 154 19.33 0.75 0.25
C ASP A 154 18.37 1.45 -0.72
N LEU A 155 17.43 0.71 -1.33
CA LEU A 155 16.36 1.29 -2.15
C LEU A 155 15.28 1.94 -1.29
N PHE A 156 14.96 1.39 -0.12
CA PHE A 156 13.94 1.94 0.79
C PHE A 156 14.22 3.39 1.19
N ASP A 157 15.49 3.80 1.29
CA ASP A 157 15.88 5.18 1.56
C ASP A 157 15.42 6.19 0.49
N TYR A 158 15.04 5.74 -0.71
CA TYR A 158 14.62 6.59 -1.82
C TYR A 158 13.10 6.75 -1.91
N LEU A 159 12.32 5.90 -1.22
CA LEU A 159 10.86 5.92 -1.25
C LEU A 159 10.30 7.26 -0.72
N PRO A 160 9.35 7.91 -1.42
CA PRO A 160 8.65 9.09 -0.92
C PRO A 160 7.98 8.86 0.44
N LEU A 161 7.81 9.93 1.22
CA LEU A 161 7.26 9.88 2.58
C LEU A 161 5.73 10.04 2.61
N GLY A 162 5.12 10.38 1.48
CA GLY A 162 3.68 10.51 1.33
C GLY A 162 3.26 10.89 -0.09
N ALA A 163 1.97 11.11 -0.25
CA ALA A 163 1.34 11.54 -1.50
C ALA A 163 0.23 12.56 -1.24
N THR A 164 -0.14 13.32 -2.27
CA THR A 164 -1.41 14.05 -2.31
C THR A 164 -2.26 13.56 -3.47
N ILE A 165 -3.54 13.27 -3.22
CA ILE A 165 -4.51 12.87 -4.24
C ILE A 165 -5.42 14.08 -4.51
N ASP A 166 -5.52 14.46 -5.78
CA ASP A 166 -6.32 15.60 -6.27
C ASP A 166 -6.05 16.94 -5.53
N GLY A 167 -4.86 17.07 -4.93
CA GLY A 167 -4.46 18.23 -4.14
C GLY A 167 -5.22 18.46 -2.83
N THR A 168 -6.20 17.62 -2.48
CA THR A 168 -7.11 17.83 -1.33
C THR A 168 -7.08 16.69 -0.30
N ILE A 169 -6.54 15.53 -0.66
CA ILE A 169 -6.27 14.44 0.28
C ILE A 169 -4.75 14.33 0.47
N PHE A 170 -4.29 14.18 1.72
CA PHE A 170 -2.92 13.77 2.02
C PHE A 170 -2.88 12.29 2.42
N ALA A 171 -1.84 11.58 1.99
CA ALA A 171 -1.61 10.19 2.35
C ALA A 171 -0.18 9.95 2.84
N CYS A 172 -0.02 9.24 3.95
CA CYS A 172 1.25 8.71 4.44
C CYS A 172 1.01 7.37 5.15
N HIS A 173 2.06 6.64 5.51
CA HIS A 173 1.89 5.35 6.19
C HIS A 173 1.35 5.50 7.62
N GLY A 174 2.10 6.26 8.43
CA GLY A 174 1.88 6.53 9.84
C GLY A 174 0.85 7.63 10.05
N GLY A 175 1.27 8.73 10.68
CA GLY A 175 0.37 9.75 11.19
C GLY A 175 0.97 11.14 11.17
N LEU A 176 0.33 12.06 11.90
CA LEU A 176 0.81 13.43 12.04
C LEU A 176 1.98 13.53 13.03
N SER A 177 2.75 14.61 12.93
CA SER A 177 3.91 14.91 13.79
C SER A 177 3.68 16.22 14.53
N PRO A 178 3.99 16.33 15.83
CA PRO A 178 3.99 17.62 16.53
C PRO A 178 5.04 18.60 15.97
N SER A 179 6.05 18.09 15.26
CA SER A 179 7.06 18.90 14.57
C SER A 179 6.64 19.35 13.16
N CYS A 180 5.50 18.88 12.64
CA CYS A 180 5.05 19.15 11.27
C CYS A 180 3.62 19.68 11.22
N GLN A 181 3.48 20.98 10.96
CA GLN A 181 2.17 21.63 10.78
C GLN A 181 1.81 21.79 9.30
N GLN A 182 2.80 21.85 8.40
CA GLN A 182 2.60 22.11 6.97
C GLN A 182 3.28 21.07 6.09
N LEU A 183 2.64 20.72 4.96
CA LEU A 183 3.17 19.79 3.95
C LEU A 183 4.54 20.21 3.41
N ASP A 184 4.83 21.52 3.35
CA ASP A 184 6.13 22.03 2.91
C ASP A 184 7.28 21.63 3.84
N GLN A 185 7.02 21.41 5.13
CA GLN A 185 8.03 20.88 6.05
C GLN A 185 8.39 19.43 5.68
N ILE A 186 7.41 18.62 5.27
CA ILE A 186 7.62 17.25 4.78
C ILE A 186 8.42 17.27 3.46
N ARG A 187 8.07 18.20 2.54
CA ARG A 187 8.80 18.39 1.26
C ARG A 187 10.27 18.74 1.45
N ALA A 188 10.63 19.36 2.59
CA ALA A 188 12.00 19.76 2.92
C ALA A 188 12.80 18.71 3.73
N VAL A 189 12.21 17.56 4.11
CA VAL A 189 12.92 16.50 4.84
C VAL A 189 14.01 15.87 3.96
N ASP A 190 15.22 15.69 4.49
CA ASP A 190 16.17 14.75 3.89
C ASP A 190 15.72 13.31 4.19
N ARG A 191 15.21 12.63 3.16
CA ARG A 191 14.67 11.26 3.25
C ARG A 191 15.69 10.17 2.92
N PHE A 192 16.83 10.51 2.31
CA PHE A 192 17.78 9.57 1.70
C PHE A 192 18.69 8.90 2.75
N ARG A 193 18.07 8.32 3.76
CA ARG A 193 18.70 7.74 4.96
C ARG A 193 17.76 6.75 5.64
N GLU A 194 18.32 5.93 6.53
CA GLU A 194 17.56 5.13 7.49
C GLU A 194 16.58 6.01 8.29
N ILE A 195 15.42 5.47 8.62
CA ILE A 195 14.39 6.17 9.40
C ILE A 195 14.97 6.53 10.79
N PRO A 196 14.99 7.82 11.18
CA PRO A 196 15.50 8.24 12.49
C PRO A 196 14.60 7.74 13.63
N HIS A 197 15.11 7.80 14.86
CA HIS A 197 14.31 7.47 16.05
C HIS A 197 13.24 8.52 16.38
N ASP A 198 13.40 9.76 15.91
CA ASP A 198 12.51 10.88 16.17
C ASP A 198 12.38 11.87 14.99
N GLY A 199 11.45 12.81 15.14
CA GLY A 199 11.18 13.88 14.17
C GLY A 199 10.25 13.48 13.03
N ILE A 200 9.99 14.42 12.12
CA ILE A 200 8.93 14.37 11.10
C ILE A 200 8.91 13.04 10.32
N MET A 201 10.08 12.53 9.93
CA MET A 201 10.20 11.29 9.15
C MET A 201 9.80 10.03 9.95
N ALA A 202 10.14 9.97 11.24
CA ALA A 202 9.76 8.87 12.12
C ALA A 202 8.25 8.92 12.42
N ASP A 203 7.76 10.10 12.77
CA ASP A 203 6.34 10.33 13.11
C ASP A 203 5.42 10.01 11.92
N LEU A 204 5.81 10.38 10.68
CA LEU A 204 5.06 10.10 9.46
C LEU A 204 4.87 8.61 9.14
N VAL A 205 5.64 7.71 9.76
CA VAL A 205 5.50 6.25 9.62
C VAL A 205 5.08 5.53 10.90
N TRP A 206 5.17 6.16 12.07
CA TRP A 206 4.85 5.52 13.38
C TRP A 206 3.67 6.12 14.15
N SER A 207 3.23 7.35 13.82
CA SER A 207 2.13 8.00 14.53
C SER A 207 0.76 7.39 14.19
N ASP A 208 -0.18 7.48 15.13
CA ASP A 208 -1.49 6.83 15.08
C ASP A 208 -2.64 7.77 15.50
N PRO A 209 -3.84 7.69 14.90
CA PRO A 209 -5.02 8.38 15.42
C PRO A 209 -5.51 7.73 16.72
N ASP A 210 -5.96 8.54 17.67
CA ASP A 210 -6.64 8.10 18.90
C ASP A 210 -7.91 8.96 19.10
N VAL A 211 -9.06 8.29 19.22
CA VAL A 211 -10.38 8.95 19.34
C VAL A 211 -10.67 9.49 20.73
N GLU A 212 -9.93 9.02 21.75
CA GLU A 212 -10.11 9.41 23.15
C GLU A 212 -9.32 10.69 23.52
N ILE A 213 -8.56 11.27 22.57
CA ILE A 213 -7.77 12.48 22.76
C ILE A 213 -8.06 13.53 21.68
N THR A 214 -7.75 14.80 21.96
CA THR A 214 -7.87 15.92 21.02
C THR A 214 -6.52 16.46 20.53
N ASP A 215 -5.49 16.42 21.38
CA ASP A 215 -4.12 16.87 21.15
C ASP A 215 -3.18 15.70 20.76
N PHE A 216 -1.87 15.93 20.72
CA PHE A 216 -0.85 14.88 20.65
C PHE A 216 -0.57 14.22 22.01
N LYS A 217 -0.16 12.95 21.97
CA LYS A 217 0.34 12.19 23.13
C LYS A 217 1.46 11.25 22.68
N LEU A 218 2.41 10.93 23.57
CA LEU A 218 3.47 9.96 23.25
C LEU A 218 2.87 8.59 22.91
N SER A 219 3.35 7.98 21.82
CA SER A 219 2.88 6.66 21.38
C SER A 219 3.35 5.55 22.32
N PRO A 220 2.48 4.58 22.69
CA PRO A 220 2.89 3.40 23.45
C PRO A 220 3.82 2.47 22.65
N ARG A 221 3.98 2.68 21.33
CA ARG A 221 4.94 1.94 20.48
C ARG A 221 6.40 2.27 20.80
N GLY A 222 6.67 3.38 21.50
CA GLY A 222 8.03 3.89 21.73
C GLY A 222 8.62 4.70 20.56
N ALA A 223 7.85 4.88 19.48
CA ALA A 223 8.14 5.76 18.35
C ALA A 223 6.85 6.42 17.86
N GLY A 224 6.93 7.63 17.32
CA GLY A 224 5.79 8.43 16.88
C GLY A 224 4.87 8.89 18.02
N TYR A 225 3.70 9.42 17.65
CA TYR A 225 2.72 10.01 18.55
C TYR A 225 1.30 9.49 18.28
N LEU A 226 0.48 9.46 19.31
CA LEU A 226 -0.98 9.45 19.14
C LEU A 226 -1.43 10.87 18.80
N PHE A 227 -2.38 11.04 17.88
CA PHE A 227 -2.96 12.34 17.52
C PHE A 227 -4.49 12.34 17.54
N GLY A 228 -5.06 13.41 18.10
CA GLY A 228 -6.50 13.57 18.26
C GLY A 228 -7.21 14.39 17.18
N SER A 229 -8.50 14.63 17.40
CA SER A 229 -9.39 15.33 16.46
C SER A 229 -8.94 16.74 16.09
N ASP A 230 -8.40 17.49 17.05
CA ASP A 230 -8.14 18.91 16.88
C ASP A 230 -6.84 19.14 16.11
N ILE A 231 -5.86 18.25 16.32
CA ILE A 231 -4.68 18.12 15.48
C ILE A 231 -5.06 17.83 14.03
N MET A 232 -5.91 16.81 13.81
CA MET A 232 -6.36 16.45 12.45
C MET A 232 -7.13 17.60 11.78
N ASN A 233 -8.02 18.28 12.53
CA ASN A 233 -8.77 19.43 12.03
C ASN A 233 -7.86 20.61 11.66
N LYS A 234 -6.89 20.96 12.52
CA LYS A 234 -5.94 22.04 12.28
C LYS A 234 -5.03 21.72 11.10
N PHE A 235 -4.47 20.52 11.03
CA PHE A 235 -3.61 20.11 9.92
C PHE A 235 -4.35 20.16 8.58
N CYS A 236 -5.59 19.67 8.51
CA CYS A 236 -6.40 19.77 7.31
C CYS A 236 -6.68 21.23 6.93
N HIS A 237 -7.09 22.07 7.88
CA HIS A 237 -7.37 23.49 7.65
C HIS A 237 -6.14 24.22 7.08
N ASP A 238 -4.99 24.12 7.75
CA ASP A 238 -3.80 24.89 7.41
C ASP A 238 -3.18 24.47 6.07
N ASN A 239 -3.42 23.23 5.62
CA ASN A 239 -2.92 22.69 4.36
C ASN A 239 -3.98 22.65 3.24
N ASN A 240 -5.18 23.20 3.46
CA ASN A 240 -6.32 23.15 2.53
C ASN A 240 -6.76 21.73 2.13
N LEU A 241 -6.59 20.76 3.04
CA LEU A 241 -6.98 19.36 2.86
C LEU A 241 -8.37 19.09 3.43
N VAL A 242 -9.06 18.09 2.87
CA VAL A 242 -10.34 17.59 3.40
C VAL A 242 -10.17 16.32 4.25
N GLN A 243 -9.13 15.53 3.99
CA GLN A 243 -8.93 14.20 4.56
C GLN A 243 -7.45 13.79 4.57
N MET A 244 -7.11 12.92 5.53
CA MET A 244 -5.92 12.07 5.53
C MET A 244 -6.28 10.59 5.26
N ILE A 245 -5.45 9.89 4.48
CA ILE A 245 -5.53 8.43 4.29
C ILE A 245 -4.21 7.80 4.78
N ARG A 246 -4.29 6.69 5.50
CA ARG A 246 -3.14 6.04 6.15
C ARG A 246 -3.27 4.52 6.26
N ALA A 247 -2.28 3.85 6.86
CA ALA A 247 -2.25 2.39 7.04
C ALA A 247 -1.76 2.00 8.46
N HIS A 248 -0.81 1.07 8.66
CA HIS A 248 -0.04 0.79 9.90
C HIS A 248 -0.80 0.26 11.15
N GLN A 249 -2.12 0.43 11.21
CA GLN A 249 -2.97 -0.10 12.29
C GLN A 249 -3.86 -1.22 11.75
N LEU A 250 -3.73 -2.40 12.35
CA LEU A 250 -4.56 -3.56 12.07
C LEU A 250 -6.04 -3.22 12.26
N CYS A 251 -6.81 -3.26 11.17
CA CYS A 251 -8.26 -3.10 11.18
C CYS A 251 -8.93 -4.47 10.99
N ASN A 252 -9.74 -4.92 11.95
CA ASN A 252 -10.42 -6.22 11.87
C ASN A 252 -11.33 -6.37 10.63
N GLU A 253 -12.00 -5.29 10.21
CA GLU A 253 -12.84 -5.25 9.01
C GLU A 253 -12.10 -4.67 7.78
N GLY A 254 -10.76 -4.66 7.80
CA GLY A 254 -9.92 -4.17 6.70
C GLY A 254 -9.80 -2.65 6.57
N TYR A 255 -10.59 -1.86 7.32
CA TYR A 255 -10.43 -0.40 7.38
C TYR A 255 -10.97 0.17 8.70
N THR A 256 -10.71 1.46 8.96
CA THR A 256 -11.38 2.24 10.01
C THR A 256 -11.52 3.70 9.58
N SER A 257 -12.69 4.29 9.80
CA SER A 257 -12.93 5.72 9.59
C SER A 257 -12.98 6.50 10.90
N TYR A 258 -12.21 7.57 10.97
CA TYR A 258 -12.08 8.45 12.12
C TYR A 258 -12.72 9.82 11.81
N TRP A 259 -13.42 10.36 12.81
CA TRP A 259 -14.00 11.71 12.80
C TRP A 259 -14.79 12.04 11.51
N LYS A 260 -15.68 11.13 11.10
CA LYS A 260 -16.53 11.23 9.89
C LYS A 260 -15.71 11.32 8.59
N GLY A 261 -14.70 10.46 8.44
CA GLY A 261 -13.91 10.34 7.22
C GLY A 261 -12.81 11.38 7.06
N LYS A 262 -12.48 12.13 8.12
CA LYS A 262 -11.34 13.06 8.12
C LYS A 262 -10.00 12.35 8.16
N CYS A 263 -9.94 11.17 8.77
CA CYS A 263 -8.81 10.25 8.67
C CYS A 263 -9.35 8.84 8.37
N LEU A 264 -8.78 8.17 7.37
CA LEU A 264 -9.09 6.78 7.03
C LEU A 264 -7.84 5.91 7.24
N THR A 265 -7.98 4.80 7.93
CA THR A 265 -6.98 3.73 7.95
C THR A 265 -7.41 2.63 6.98
N VAL A 266 -6.51 2.26 6.07
CA VAL A 266 -6.66 1.16 5.10
C VAL A 266 -5.73 0.02 5.53
N TRP A 267 -6.25 -1.20 5.63
CA TRP A 267 -5.46 -2.38 5.97
C TRP A 267 -5.65 -3.45 4.89
N SER A 268 -4.56 -3.91 4.25
CA SER A 268 -4.64 -4.73 3.04
C SER A 268 -4.09 -6.16 3.20
N ALA A 269 -3.71 -6.58 4.42
CA ALA A 269 -3.22 -7.93 4.73
C ALA A 269 -4.29 -8.76 5.49
N PRO A 270 -5.10 -9.60 4.81
CA PRO A 270 -6.14 -10.42 5.46
C PRO A 270 -5.52 -11.57 6.25
N ASN A 271 -6.23 -12.08 7.26
CA ASN A 271 -5.74 -13.12 8.20
C ASN A 271 -4.28 -12.88 8.64
N TYR A 272 -3.98 -11.65 9.06
CA TYR A 272 -2.62 -11.16 9.27
C TYR A 272 -1.80 -12.09 10.18
N CYS A 273 -0.50 -12.24 9.85
CA CYS A 273 0.40 -13.18 10.52
C CYS A 273 -0.12 -14.64 10.55
N TYR A 274 -0.95 -15.03 9.58
CA TYR A 274 -1.55 -16.37 9.45
C TYR A 274 -2.41 -16.79 10.66
N ARG A 275 -3.00 -15.83 11.39
CA ARG A 275 -3.73 -16.11 12.64
C ARG A 275 -4.68 -15.04 13.15
N CYS A 276 -4.59 -13.80 12.66
CA CYS A 276 -5.40 -12.71 13.19
C CYS A 276 -6.89 -12.78 12.80
N GLY A 277 -7.25 -13.53 11.74
CA GLY A 277 -8.64 -13.70 11.31
C GLY A 277 -9.33 -12.41 10.86
N ASN A 278 -8.59 -11.32 10.66
CA ASN A 278 -9.10 -10.05 10.14
C ASN A 278 -9.36 -10.12 8.63
N LYS A 279 -10.24 -9.24 8.16
CA LYS A 279 -10.39 -8.92 6.73
C LYS A 279 -9.35 -7.89 6.29
N ALA A 280 -9.28 -7.69 4.98
CA ALA A 280 -8.52 -6.63 4.34
C ALA A 280 -9.43 -5.77 3.46
N SER A 281 -8.93 -4.62 3.01
CA SER A 281 -9.62 -3.79 2.04
C SER A 281 -8.67 -3.12 1.04
N VAL A 282 -9.25 -2.70 -0.09
CA VAL A 282 -8.67 -1.74 -1.04
C VAL A 282 -9.62 -0.56 -1.13
N LEU A 283 -9.08 0.67 -1.03
CA LEU A 283 -9.86 1.90 -1.11
C LEU A 283 -9.87 2.44 -2.55
N GLU A 284 -10.99 2.29 -3.27
CA GLU A 284 -11.22 2.95 -4.56
C GLU A 284 -11.65 4.41 -4.35
N ILE A 285 -10.99 5.33 -5.03
CA ILE A 285 -11.40 6.74 -5.16
C ILE A 285 -11.69 6.98 -6.64
N THR A 286 -12.96 7.14 -7.02
CA THR A 286 -13.34 7.10 -8.45
C THR A 286 -13.10 8.43 -9.14
N HIS A 287 -13.68 9.53 -8.66
CA HIS A 287 -13.37 10.92 -9.04
C HIS A 287 -13.65 11.79 -7.81
N SER A 288 -12.65 12.51 -7.29
CA SER A 288 -12.93 13.43 -6.18
C SER A 288 -13.54 14.74 -6.71
N CYS A 289 -14.81 14.98 -6.37
CA CYS A 289 -15.51 16.23 -6.64
C CYS A 289 -15.52 17.15 -5.41
N TYR A 290 -14.46 17.11 -4.60
CA TYR A 290 -14.28 17.95 -3.40
C TYR A 290 -13.89 19.39 -3.80
N THR A 291 -14.80 20.07 -4.49
CA THR A 291 -14.60 21.46 -4.90
C THR A 291 -14.42 22.34 -3.67
N GLN A 292 -13.29 23.05 -3.63
CA GLN A 292 -13.08 24.12 -2.65
C GLN A 292 -14.22 25.14 -2.76
N LYS A 293 -14.78 25.55 -1.62
CA LYS A 293 -15.59 26.79 -1.52
C LYS A 293 -14.69 28.02 -1.71
N ALA A 294 -14.16 28.21 -2.91
CA ALA A 294 -13.41 29.40 -3.28
C ALA A 294 -14.39 30.58 -3.47
N ASN A 295 -14.43 31.47 -2.47
CA ASN A 295 -14.94 32.84 -2.55
C ASN A 295 -16.36 33.03 -3.13
N LEU A 296 -17.38 32.73 -2.32
CA LEU A 296 -18.67 33.43 -2.47
C LEU A 296 -18.53 34.84 -1.89
N HIS A 297 -18.71 35.86 -2.74
CA HIS A 297 -18.70 37.26 -2.33
C HIS A 297 -19.80 37.56 -1.29
N PRO A 298 -19.54 38.41 -0.28
CA PRO A 298 -20.54 38.81 0.69
C PRO A 298 -21.48 39.86 0.09
N ASN A 299 -22.48 39.43 -0.69
CA ASN A 299 -23.77 40.11 -0.87
C ASN A 299 -24.68 39.28 -1.81
N GLY A 300 -25.57 38.50 -1.21
CA GLY A 300 -26.57 37.70 -1.93
C GLY A 300 -27.30 36.77 -0.98
N MET A 301 -28.50 37.15 -0.54
CA MET A 301 -29.38 36.23 0.19
C MET A 301 -29.90 35.18 -0.78
N SER A 302 -29.50 33.93 -0.60
CA SER A 302 -30.08 32.76 -1.26
C SER A 302 -30.24 31.62 -0.27
N ASP A 303 -31.40 30.95 -0.34
CA ASP A 303 -31.87 29.89 0.55
C ASP A 303 -30.83 28.77 0.78
N PRO A 304 -30.73 28.18 1.99
CA PRO A 304 -29.81 27.06 2.26
C PRO A 304 -30.16 25.77 1.50
N ASP A 305 -31.42 25.59 1.08
CA ASP A 305 -31.97 24.28 0.71
C ASP A 305 -31.88 23.92 -0.78
N ASN A 306 -31.15 24.68 -1.61
CA ASN A 306 -31.24 24.54 -3.08
C ASN A 306 -29.91 24.50 -3.85
N VAL A 307 -28.81 24.03 -3.24
CA VAL A 307 -27.49 23.86 -3.90
C VAL A 307 -27.00 22.41 -3.84
N LEU A 308 -27.79 21.49 -4.41
CA LEU A 308 -27.42 20.08 -4.61
C LEU A 308 -27.68 19.57 -6.04
N ASN A 309 -28.04 20.45 -7.00
CA ASN A 309 -28.62 20.01 -8.27
C ASN A 309 -28.07 20.73 -9.52
N SER A 310 -26.75 20.63 -9.73
CA SER A 310 -26.14 20.78 -11.07
C SER A 310 -24.78 20.09 -11.10
N GLY A 311 -24.64 19.05 -11.95
CA GLY A 311 -23.38 18.28 -12.08
C GLY A 311 -23.43 16.81 -11.65
N VAL A 312 -24.61 16.18 -11.62
CA VAL A 312 -24.72 14.72 -11.46
C VAL A 312 -24.26 14.03 -12.75
N ALA A 313 -22.95 13.80 -12.86
CA ALA A 313 -22.44 12.70 -13.67
C ALA A 313 -23.08 11.39 -13.17
N LEU A 314 -23.27 10.40 -14.06
CA LEU A 314 -24.06 9.19 -13.80
C LEU A 314 -23.48 8.34 -12.65
N TYR A 315 -23.85 8.67 -11.41
CA TYR A 315 -23.63 7.82 -10.24
C TYR A 315 -24.41 6.52 -10.42
N ASP A 316 -23.70 5.40 -10.41
CA ASP A 316 -24.30 4.08 -10.41
C ASP A 316 -25.06 3.86 -9.10
N LYS A 317 -26.39 3.94 -9.18
CA LYS A 317 -27.30 3.82 -8.03
C LYS A 317 -27.36 2.41 -7.43
N THR A 318 -26.66 1.42 -8.00
CA THR A 318 -26.65 0.04 -7.49
C THR A 318 -25.62 -0.20 -6.38
N ARG A 319 -24.61 0.66 -6.22
CA ARG A 319 -23.68 0.61 -5.08
C ARG A 319 -24.25 1.40 -3.90
N THR A 320 -25.08 0.74 -3.09
CA THR A 320 -25.82 1.28 -1.95
C THR A 320 -24.96 2.13 -1.01
N GLN A 321 -25.44 3.33 -0.67
CA GLN A 321 -24.90 4.16 0.41
C GLN A 321 -25.15 3.47 1.76
N ILE A 322 -24.24 2.60 2.18
CA ILE A 322 -24.02 2.35 3.60
C ILE A 322 -23.29 3.59 4.15
N GLU A 323 -23.63 4.06 5.36
CA GLU A 323 -22.92 5.14 6.05
C GLU A 323 -21.52 4.67 6.51
N GLN A 324 -20.61 4.39 5.56
CA GLN A 324 -19.24 3.91 5.84
C GLN A 324 -18.32 4.97 6.48
N GLY A 325 -18.86 6.15 6.80
CA GLY A 325 -18.10 7.28 7.31
C GLY A 325 -16.99 7.76 6.35
N VAL A 326 -17.10 7.51 5.05
CA VAL A 326 -16.15 7.96 4.03
C VAL A 326 -16.65 9.20 3.30
N LEU A 327 -15.78 9.87 2.53
CA LEU A 327 -16.19 10.99 1.68
C LEU A 327 -16.86 10.49 0.37
N PRO A 328 -17.70 11.29 -0.28
CA PRO A 328 -18.35 10.90 -1.54
C PRO A 328 -17.34 10.47 -2.62
N GLY A 329 -17.64 9.41 -3.37
CA GLY A 329 -16.75 8.87 -4.42
C GLY A 329 -15.63 7.94 -3.90
N GLN A 330 -15.65 7.59 -2.60
CA GLN A 330 -14.75 6.63 -1.97
C GLN A 330 -15.49 5.33 -1.63
N TYR A 331 -14.84 4.20 -1.86
CA TYR A 331 -15.42 2.87 -1.64
C TYR A 331 -14.36 1.89 -1.12
N PHE A 332 -14.66 1.18 -0.03
CA PHE A 332 -13.84 0.07 0.43
C PHE A 332 -14.30 -1.25 -0.19
N ASN A 333 -13.46 -1.87 -1.00
CA ASN A 333 -13.61 -3.26 -1.42
C ASN A 333 -13.02 -4.15 -0.34
N ILE A 334 -13.86 -4.75 0.51
CA ILE A 334 -13.45 -5.63 1.60
C ILE A 334 -13.28 -7.05 1.08
N PHE A 335 -12.22 -7.74 1.49
CA PHE A 335 -11.91 -9.13 1.10
C PHE A 335 -11.33 -9.94 2.26
N GLU A 336 -11.44 -11.25 2.15
CA GLU A 336 -10.89 -12.24 3.09
C GLU A 336 -9.58 -12.82 2.53
N ALA A 337 -8.95 -13.73 3.27
CA ALA A 337 -7.66 -14.30 2.86
C ALA A 337 -7.77 -15.08 1.54
N SER A 338 -6.69 -15.05 0.76
CA SER A 338 -6.52 -15.95 -0.38
C SER A 338 -6.46 -17.41 0.10
N GLN A 339 -6.89 -18.33 -0.77
CA GLN A 339 -6.82 -19.76 -0.49
C GLN A 339 -5.38 -20.19 -0.14
N GLU A 340 -4.39 -19.66 -0.85
CA GLU A 340 -2.98 -19.92 -0.56
C GLU A 340 -2.52 -19.40 0.82
N ASN A 341 -3.10 -18.31 1.37
CA ASN A 341 -2.82 -17.84 2.74
C ASN A 341 -3.46 -18.78 3.80
N ASP A 342 -4.69 -19.23 3.56
CA ASP A 342 -5.36 -20.21 4.43
C ASP A 342 -4.64 -21.57 4.42
N GLU A 343 -4.17 -22.02 3.25
CA GLU A 343 -3.34 -23.23 3.12
C GLU A 343 -2.01 -23.08 3.87
N ASP A 344 -1.34 -21.94 3.77
CA ASP A 344 -0.11 -21.66 4.51
C ASP A 344 -0.33 -21.60 6.03
N THR A 345 -1.48 -21.08 6.46
CA THR A 345 -1.93 -21.09 7.86
C THR A 345 -2.12 -22.53 8.36
N ILE A 346 -2.81 -23.37 7.59
CA ILE A 346 -3.05 -24.79 7.92
C ILE A 346 -1.72 -25.57 7.96
N ASN A 347 -0.80 -25.27 7.04
CA ASN A 347 0.54 -25.85 6.97
C ASN A 347 1.50 -25.27 8.03
N GLY A 348 1.02 -24.49 8.99
CA GLY A 348 1.79 -24.02 10.14
C GLY A 348 2.78 -22.89 9.86
N LYS A 349 2.82 -22.34 8.63
CA LYS A 349 3.76 -21.25 8.31
C LYS A 349 3.48 -20.07 9.24
N SER A 350 4.53 -19.63 9.91
CA SER A 350 4.43 -18.60 10.94
C SER A 350 5.53 -17.56 10.76
N VAL A 351 5.30 -16.39 11.38
CA VAL A 351 6.25 -15.27 11.40
C VAL A 351 7.63 -15.77 11.85
N ASN A 352 8.67 -15.45 11.08
CA ASN A 352 10.07 -15.87 11.25
C ASN A 352 10.42 -17.32 10.81
N GLY A 353 9.53 -18.02 10.08
CA GLY A 353 9.92 -19.21 9.32
C GLY A 353 10.31 -20.43 10.14
N VAL A 354 9.97 -20.47 11.43
CA VAL A 354 10.07 -21.69 12.24
C VAL A 354 8.80 -22.50 12.01
N ASN A 355 8.93 -23.52 11.18
CA ASN A 355 7.92 -24.56 11.03
C ASN A 355 8.51 -25.90 11.49
N PHE A 356 7.76 -26.65 12.29
CA PHE A 356 8.10 -28.04 12.57
C PHE A 356 7.55 -28.89 11.41
N ASP A 357 8.41 -29.74 10.85
CA ASP A 357 8.13 -30.83 9.89
C ASP A 357 7.97 -30.51 8.37
N ASN A 358 9.10 -30.65 7.64
CA ASN A 358 9.35 -31.40 6.38
C ASN A 358 8.63 -31.13 5.01
N ASP A 359 9.45 -30.67 4.03
CA ASP A 359 9.76 -31.27 2.69
C ASP A 359 8.68 -31.76 1.65
N LEU A 360 8.68 -31.18 0.42
CA LEU A 360 8.87 -31.83 -0.94
C LEU A 360 8.22 -31.16 -2.21
N LEU A 361 9.07 -30.66 -3.12
CA LEU A 361 9.20 -30.74 -4.62
C LEU A 361 8.05 -30.67 -5.71
N ASP A 362 8.43 -29.99 -6.82
CA ASP A 362 8.19 -30.22 -8.30
C ASP A 362 7.05 -29.56 -9.17
N LEU A 363 7.36 -29.41 -10.49
CA LEU A 363 6.76 -28.55 -11.57
C LEU A 363 7.06 -29.15 -13.00
N PRO A 364 6.81 -28.54 -14.21
CA PRO A 364 6.08 -27.34 -14.70
C PRO A 364 5.14 -27.58 -15.97
N SER A 365 4.55 -26.55 -16.62
CA SER A 365 4.80 -26.18 -18.07
C SER A 365 3.79 -25.21 -18.78
N ASN A 366 4.36 -24.29 -19.59
CA ASN A 366 3.92 -23.16 -20.46
C ASN A 366 2.55 -23.08 -21.21
N ASN A 367 2.08 -21.83 -21.44
CA ASN A 367 1.91 -21.24 -22.80
C ASN A 367 1.74 -19.70 -22.79
N ASN A 368 2.04 -19.02 -23.91
CA ASN A 368 2.36 -17.57 -23.95
C ASN A 368 1.32 -16.70 -24.72
N SER A 369 0.79 -15.64 -24.09
CA SER A 369 0.05 -14.51 -24.72
C SER A 369 -0.02 -13.31 -23.76
N ASP A 370 -0.49 -12.13 -24.23
CA ASP A 370 -0.37 -10.83 -23.51
C ASP A 370 -0.86 -10.87 -22.05
N PHE A 371 0.10 -10.75 -21.13
CA PHE A 371 0.13 -11.61 -19.95
C PHE A 371 -0.63 -11.04 -18.76
N PHE A 372 -0.40 -9.76 -18.45
CA PHE A 372 -0.91 -9.16 -17.22
C PHE A 372 -2.43 -8.97 -17.24
N ALA A 373 -3.05 -8.85 -18.42
CA ALA A 373 -4.49 -8.87 -18.57
C ALA A 373 -5.08 -10.29 -18.48
N ALA A 374 -4.38 -11.31 -18.98
CA ALA A 374 -4.85 -12.69 -19.02
C ALA A 374 -4.88 -13.35 -17.64
N TYR A 375 -3.84 -13.15 -16.81
CA TYR A 375 -3.73 -13.74 -15.46
C TYR A 375 -4.96 -13.47 -14.57
N PHE A 376 -5.61 -12.33 -14.77
CA PHE A 376 -6.76 -11.87 -13.99
C PHE A 376 -8.13 -12.05 -14.68
N GLN A 377 -8.19 -12.59 -15.91
CA GLN A 377 -9.43 -12.70 -16.68
C GLN A 377 -10.16 -14.05 -16.59
N GLU A 378 -9.51 -15.14 -16.15
CA GLU A 378 -10.10 -16.49 -16.16
C GLU A 378 -10.56 -17.03 -14.78
N ARG A 379 -11.32 -16.26 -14.01
CA ARG A 379 -12.25 -16.83 -12.99
C ARG A 379 -13.59 -16.10 -13.00
N PRO A 380 -14.73 -16.80 -12.92
CA PRO A 380 -16.03 -16.15 -12.97
C PRO A 380 -16.21 -15.21 -11.78
N LYS A 381 -16.70 -13.99 -12.04
CA LYS A 381 -17.21 -13.10 -10.99
C LYS A 381 -18.21 -13.88 -10.14
N ARG A 382 -17.86 -14.17 -8.87
CA ARG A 382 -18.81 -14.81 -7.95
C ARG A 382 -20.05 -13.93 -7.86
N GLN A 383 -21.18 -14.48 -8.27
CA GLN A 383 -22.44 -13.75 -8.33
C GLN A 383 -22.87 -13.33 -6.91
N HIS A 384 -23.55 -12.19 -6.83
CA HIS A 384 -24.28 -11.78 -5.64
C HIS A 384 -25.13 -12.94 -5.11
N VAL A 385 -24.96 -13.28 -3.83
CA VAL A 385 -25.95 -14.06 -3.09
C VAL A 385 -26.96 -13.07 -2.52
N GLU A 386 -28.11 -12.94 -3.18
CA GLU A 386 -29.26 -12.26 -2.61
C GLU A 386 -29.86 -13.13 -1.50
N TYR A 387 -29.84 -12.63 -0.26
CA TYR A 387 -30.68 -13.17 0.80
C TYR A 387 -32.06 -12.50 0.73
N PHE A 388 -33.06 -13.25 0.28
CA PHE A 388 -34.47 -12.87 0.40
C PHE A 388 -35.01 -13.27 1.77
N LEU A 389 -35.47 -12.25 2.51
CA LEU A 389 -36.28 -12.28 3.75
C LEU A 389 -35.60 -12.83 5.02
#